data_AF-A0A1L9RRD5-F1
#
_entry.id   AF-A0A1L9RRD5-F1
#
_cell.length_a   1.000
_cell.length_b   1.000
_cell.length_c   1.000
_cell.angle_alpha   90.00
_cell.angle_beta   90.00
_cell.angle_gamma   90.00
#
_symmetry.space_group_name_H-M   'P 1'
#
loop_
_entity.id
_entity.type
_entity.pdbx_description
1 polymer ?
#
loop_
_entity_poly.entity_id
_entity_poly.type
_entity_poly.pdbx_seq_one_letter_code
_entity_poly.pdbx_strand_id
1 'polypeptide(L)'
;MTPSCCQSLAPTHHSRGIIQFIVITCGIVITFFPDEFDRASNYWHHRHHNLNTAEAVSHWPTDISRDITPIGCHSHNDYWRRVPLFSALQAGCISVEADVWLFDDDLYVGHTTSALAPKRTLRTMYIEPLLRVLDKQNPTTHFNRDRHAASASASRAQGVFDTDPAQTLVLLIDFKTDGPATWSHVVAQLSPLRERGYLTHFNGKEVIPGPVTVVGTGNTPFDLLTSVSTYRDIFFDAPLDVLIDDNNTTSTQYQDEGNQAPQNTIAKPAPTGNRGQGLSGTSADMIINPNTFNTTNSYYASVSFRKSIGMPWQFHLSDQQMARIRKHVQAAHSHGLKVRYWGIPSWPRSLRNHIWTVLARESVDILNVDDLESAARKDWRPSLFDWWS
;
A
#
# COMPACT_ATOMS: atom_id res chain seq x y z
N MET A 1 49.65 -61.55 34.01
CA MET A 1 48.94 -61.47 35.31
C MET A 1 47.93 -60.33 35.24
N THR A 2 46.71 -60.64 34.85
CA THR A 2 45.50 -59.99 35.38
C THR A 2 45.24 -60.58 36.77
N PRO A 3 44.53 -59.92 37.71
CA PRO A 3 43.08 -59.66 37.66
C PRO A 3 42.74 -58.27 38.25
N SER A 4 41.54 -57.70 38.38
CA SER A 4 40.11 -58.01 38.27
C SER A 4 39.43 -56.62 38.14
N CYS A 5 38.26 -56.40 37.55
CA CYS A 5 37.03 -57.15 37.74
C CYS A 5 36.03 -56.92 36.57
N CYS A 6 35.26 -57.97 36.34
CA CYS A 6 34.26 -58.24 35.30
C CYS A 6 32.99 -57.36 35.36
N GLN A 7 32.44 -57.01 34.19
CA GLN A 7 31.14 -57.46 33.60
C GLN A 7 29.89 -56.86 34.26
N SER A 8 28.78 -56.56 33.60
CA SER A 8 28.28 -56.72 32.23
C SER A 8 26.96 -55.95 32.19
N LEU A 9 26.61 -55.30 31.07
CA LEU A 9 25.33 -55.45 30.38
C LEU A 9 25.30 -54.53 29.15
N ALA A 10 25.26 -55.17 27.98
CA ALA A 10 24.93 -54.59 26.68
C ALA A 10 23.44 -54.94 26.38
N PRO A 11 22.90 -54.74 25.17
CA PRO A 11 22.84 -53.55 24.30
C PRO A 11 21.40 -53.30 23.78
N THR A 12 21.07 -52.10 23.31
CA THR A 12 20.07 -51.92 22.23
C THR A 12 20.45 -50.68 21.42
N HIS A 13 20.92 -50.91 20.18
CA HIS A 13 20.21 -50.60 18.93
C HIS A 13 19.71 -49.13 18.88
N HIS A 14 20.25 -48.23 18.07
CA HIS A 14 20.53 -48.37 16.65
C HIS A 14 21.53 -47.30 16.14
N SER A 15 22.45 -47.75 15.29
CA SER A 15 23.01 -47.09 14.08
C SER A 15 23.11 -45.56 14.06
N ARG A 16 24.34 -45.02 14.03
CA ARG A 16 25.05 -44.65 12.78
C ARG A 16 24.14 -43.79 11.87
N GLY A 17 24.40 -42.53 11.62
CA GLY A 17 25.59 -41.74 11.82
C GLY A 17 25.48 -40.49 10.94
N ILE A 18 26.33 -39.51 11.26
CA ILE A 18 27.13 -38.78 10.29
C ILE A 18 26.39 -37.66 9.51
N ILE A 19 26.79 -36.43 9.88
CA ILE A 19 27.03 -35.27 9.00
C ILE A 19 25.80 -34.46 8.55
N GLN A 20 25.91 -33.15 8.80
CA GLN A 20 25.17 -32.03 8.18
C GLN A 20 23.65 -32.09 8.20
N PHE A 21 23.01 -31.46 9.20
CA PHE A 21 21.71 -30.85 8.97
C PHE A 21 21.44 -29.80 10.06
N ILE A 22 21.70 -28.53 9.76
CA ILE A 22 21.00 -27.27 10.16
C ILE A 22 21.83 -26.12 9.56
N VAL A 23 21.96 -26.12 8.24
CA VAL A 23 22.20 -24.98 7.33
C VAL A 23 21.88 -25.58 5.96
N ILE A 24 21.13 -24.87 5.11
CA ILE A 24 20.48 -25.34 3.87
C ILE A 24 19.02 -25.82 4.09
N THR A 25 18.18 -24.90 4.59
CA THR A 25 16.83 -24.67 4.02
C THR A 25 16.80 -23.31 3.31
N CYS A 26 17.91 -22.99 2.63
CA CYS A 26 18.01 -21.98 1.57
C CYS A 26 18.04 -22.68 0.20
N GLY A 27 17.07 -23.57 -0.02
CA GLY A 27 16.86 -24.22 -1.31
C GLY A 27 16.28 -23.23 -2.32
N ILE A 28 17.17 -22.42 -2.87
CA ILE A 28 16.99 -21.72 -4.14
C ILE A 28 16.51 -22.74 -5.17
N VAL A 29 15.22 -22.68 -5.49
CA VAL A 29 14.73 -22.93 -6.84
C VAL A 29 13.99 -21.66 -7.23
N ILE A 30 14.78 -20.68 -7.67
CA ILE A 30 14.31 -19.59 -8.51
C ILE A 30 14.00 -20.25 -9.85
N THR A 31 12.77 -20.70 -10.01
CA THR A 31 12.20 -20.85 -11.34
C THR A 31 11.69 -19.48 -11.75
N PHE A 32 12.33 -18.94 -12.78
CA PHE A 32 11.99 -17.69 -13.41
C PHE A 32 10.59 -17.80 -14.01
N PHE A 33 9.61 -17.04 -13.50
CA PHE A 33 8.22 -17.20 -13.93
C PHE A 33 7.69 -15.98 -14.69
N PRO A 34 7.85 -15.94 -16.03
CA PRO A 34 6.76 -15.45 -16.88
C PRO A 34 5.58 -16.46 -16.83
N ASP A 35 5.88 -17.76 -16.77
CA ASP A 35 4.89 -18.82 -16.92
C ASP A 35 3.89 -18.94 -15.77
N GLU A 36 4.19 -18.55 -14.52
CA GLU A 36 3.21 -18.60 -13.42
C GLU A 36 2.33 -17.36 -13.29
N PHE A 37 2.81 -16.18 -13.72
CA PHE A 37 1.92 -15.04 -13.93
C PHE A 37 0.97 -15.35 -15.08
N ASP A 38 1.50 -15.94 -16.17
CA ASP A 38 0.69 -16.48 -17.24
C ASP A 38 -0.15 -17.66 -16.77
N ARG A 39 0.26 -18.49 -15.80
CA ARG A 39 -0.54 -19.61 -15.28
C ARG A 39 -1.59 -19.19 -14.28
N ALA A 40 -1.35 -18.15 -13.49
CA ALA A 40 -2.36 -17.49 -12.67
C ALA A 40 -3.32 -16.79 -13.61
N SER A 41 -2.84 -15.88 -14.47
CA SER A 41 -3.68 -15.25 -15.49
C SER A 41 -4.43 -16.28 -16.34
N ASN A 42 -3.83 -17.44 -16.66
CA ASN A 42 -4.42 -18.61 -17.34
C ASN A 42 -5.29 -19.50 -16.45
N TYR A 43 -5.15 -19.57 -15.12
CA TYR A 43 -6.12 -20.22 -14.23
C TYR A 43 -7.35 -19.32 -14.06
N TRP A 44 -7.10 -18.01 -14.00
CA TRP A 44 -8.07 -16.94 -14.13
C TRP A 44 -8.68 -16.90 -15.57
N HIS A 45 -7.95 -17.34 -16.61
CA HIS A 45 -8.42 -17.52 -18.00
C HIS A 45 -8.99 -18.93 -18.29
N HIS A 46 -8.71 -19.97 -17.50
CA HIS A 46 -9.14 -21.36 -17.74
C HIS A 46 -10.52 -21.65 -17.17
N ARG A 47 -11.17 -20.63 -16.57
CA ARG A 47 -12.63 -20.55 -16.58
C ARG A 47 -13.20 -20.20 -17.95
N HIS A 48 -12.38 -19.88 -18.96
CA HIS A 48 -12.81 -19.36 -20.27
C HIS A 48 -12.45 -20.20 -21.50
N HIS A 49 -11.82 -21.37 -21.39
CA HIS A 49 -11.47 -22.17 -22.58
C HIS A 49 -11.74 -23.66 -22.43
N ASN A 50 -13.00 -23.97 -22.25
CA ASN A 50 -13.74 -24.84 -23.16
C ASN A 50 -15.15 -24.26 -23.18
N LEU A 51 -15.92 -24.46 -24.26
CA LEU A 51 -17.37 -24.68 -24.24
C LEU A 51 -18.11 -24.01 -25.40
N ASN A 52 -19.15 -24.74 -25.79
CA ASN A 52 -20.06 -24.47 -26.88
C ASN A 52 -20.80 -23.13 -26.70
N THR A 53 -21.31 -22.62 -27.81
CA THR A 53 -22.01 -21.34 -28.02
C THR A 53 -23.12 -20.95 -27.04
N ALA A 54 -23.53 -21.82 -26.11
CA ALA A 54 -24.51 -21.53 -25.06
C ALA A 54 -23.89 -20.91 -23.78
N GLU A 55 -22.61 -21.17 -23.45
CA GLU A 55 -21.93 -20.61 -22.26
C GLU A 55 -21.27 -19.25 -22.49
N ALA A 56 -21.11 -18.83 -23.75
CA ALA A 56 -20.71 -17.47 -24.08
C ALA A 56 -21.75 -16.42 -23.60
N VAL A 57 -22.99 -16.84 -23.32
CA VAL A 57 -24.06 -16.00 -22.77
C VAL A 57 -24.00 -15.90 -21.23
N SER A 58 -23.25 -16.78 -20.55
CA SER A 58 -23.14 -16.79 -19.08
C SER A 58 -21.94 -16.03 -18.51
N HIS A 59 -20.96 -15.65 -19.35
CA HIS A 59 -19.75 -14.94 -18.89
C HIS A 59 -19.86 -13.45 -19.12
N TRP A 60 -19.89 -12.70 -18.02
CA TRP A 60 -19.91 -11.24 -18.08
C TRP A 60 -18.46 -10.73 -18.14
N PRO A 61 -18.16 -9.64 -18.88
CA PRO A 61 -16.82 -9.06 -18.95
C PRO A 61 -16.18 -8.76 -17.57
N THR A 62 -17.02 -8.66 -16.55
CA THR A 62 -16.73 -8.18 -15.21
C THR A 62 -16.70 -9.32 -14.16
N ASP A 63 -16.80 -10.60 -14.58
CA ASP A 63 -16.82 -11.81 -13.73
C ASP A 63 -15.69 -11.90 -12.68
N ILE A 64 -14.60 -11.13 -12.84
CA ILE A 64 -13.45 -11.09 -11.93
C ILE A 64 -13.83 -10.51 -10.55
N SER A 65 -14.75 -9.54 -10.51
CA SER A 65 -15.09 -8.77 -9.31
C SER A 65 -16.57 -8.82 -8.90
N ARG A 66 -17.37 -9.61 -9.61
CA ARG A 66 -18.82 -9.71 -9.48
C ARG A 66 -19.34 -9.88 -8.04
N ASP A 67 -18.62 -10.64 -7.21
CA ASP A 67 -19.03 -10.99 -5.85
C ASP A 67 -18.10 -10.43 -4.76
N ILE A 68 -17.26 -9.44 -5.10
CA ILE A 68 -16.28 -8.86 -4.19
C ILE A 68 -16.79 -7.51 -3.71
N THR A 69 -17.22 -7.44 -2.45
CA THR A 69 -17.57 -6.16 -1.81
C THR A 69 -16.30 -5.42 -1.38
N PRO A 70 -16.09 -4.17 -1.80
CA PRO A 70 -14.95 -3.39 -1.34
C PRO A 70 -15.04 -3.08 0.16
N ILE A 71 -13.89 -3.12 0.82
CA ILE A 71 -13.71 -2.78 2.23
C ILE A 71 -12.54 -1.80 2.38
N GLY A 72 -12.62 -0.92 3.37
CA GLY A 72 -11.60 0.07 3.71
C GLY A 72 -10.31 -0.54 4.28
N CYS A 73 -9.67 -1.44 3.54
CA CYS A 73 -8.35 -1.96 3.86
C CYS A 73 -7.30 -1.54 2.84
N HIS A 74 -6.10 -1.37 3.37
CA HIS A 74 -4.86 -1.19 2.64
C HIS A 74 -4.03 -2.46 2.76
N SER A 75 -3.87 -3.13 1.63
CA SER A 75 -3.07 -4.34 1.49
C SER A 75 -1.59 -3.97 1.49
N HIS A 76 -1.04 -3.80 2.69
CA HIS A 76 0.35 -3.41 2.92
C HIS A 76 1.30 -4.49 2.38
N ASN A 77 2.35 -4.04 1.71
CA ASN A 77 3.40 -4.88 1.12
C ASN A 77 2.90 -6.08 0.31
N ASP A 78 1.90 -5.86 -0.56
CA ASP A 78 1.23 -6.95 -1.25
C ASP A 78 2.10 -7.72 -2.22
N TYR A 79 3.20 -7.11 -2.66
CA TYR A 79 4.22 -7.73 -3.48
C TYR A 79 4.90 -8.95 -2.84
N TRP A 80 4.79 -9.21 -1.53
CA TRP A 80 5.26 -10.49 -0.93
C TRP A 80 4.39 -11.68 -1.32
N ARG A 81 3.18 -11.44 -1.82
CA ARG A 81 2.22 -12.48 -2.19
C ARG A 81 2.54 -13.03 -3.58
N ARG A 82 2.06 -14.24 -3.85
CA ARG A 82 2.26 -14.91 -5.15
C ARG A 82 1.62 -14.11 -6.30
N VAL A 83 0.48 -13.48 -6.04
CA VAL A 83 -0.26 -12.67 -7.01
C VAL A 83 -0.73 -11.36 -6.32
N PRO A 84 0.15 -10.35 -6.20
CA PRO A 84 -0.01 -9.20 -5.30
C PRO A 84 -1.34 -8.45 -5.43
N LEU A 85 -1.52 -7.75 -6.57
CA LEU A 85 -2.72 -6.96 -6.84
C LEU A 85 -3.99 -7.81 -6.73
N PHE A 86 -4.03 -8.97 -7.39
CA PHE A 86 -5.24 -9.79 -7.44
C PHE A 86 -5.62 -10.36 -6.07
N SER A 87 -4.66 -10.68 -5.20
CA SER A 87 -4.96 -11.13 -3.83
C SER A 87 -5.63 -10.01 -3.02
N ALA A 88 -5.15 -8.78 -3.16
CA ALA A 88 -5.73 -7.62 -2.50
C ALA A 88 -7.16 -7.33 -2.99
N LEU A 89 -7.36 -7.36 -4.32
CA LEU A 89 -8.67 -7.19 -4.92
C LEU A 89 -9.63 -8.30 -4.48
N GLN A 90 -9.19 -9.57 -4.47
CA GLN A 90 -10.01 -10.69 -4.01
C GLN A 90 -10.49 -10.54 -2.56
N ALA A 91 -9.66 -9.93 -1.72
CA ALA A 91 -10.02 -9.62 -0.34
C ALA A 91 -10.92 -8.39 -0.18
N GLY A 92 -11.19 -7.65 -1.27
CA GLY A 92 -11.96 -6.41 -1.27
C GLY A 92 -11.16 -5.17 -0.87
N CYS A 93 -9.83 -5.24 -0.72
CA CYS A 93 -9.07 -4.05 -0.32
C CYS A 93 -9.09 -2.97 -1.41
N ILE A 94 -9.55 -1.79 -1.03
CA ILE A 94 -9.60 -0.60 -1.90
C ILE A 94 -8.26 0.14 -1.98
N SER A 95 -7.19 -0.41 -1.39
CA SER A 95 -5.85 0.17 -1.47
C SER A 95 -4.75 -0.89 -1.44
N VAL A 96 -3.70 -0.68 -2.25
CA VAL A 96 -2.51 -1.53 -2.38
C VAL A 96 -1.24 -0.68 -2.32
N GLU A 97 -0.08 -1.31 -2.12
CA GLU A 97 1.19 -0.61 -1.93
C GLU A 97 2.33 -1.19 -2.76
N ALA A 98 3.06 -0.32 -3.46
CA ALA A 98 4.29 -0.66 -4.15
C ALA A 98 5.48 0.07 -3.55
N ASP A 99 6.38 -0.65 -2.87
CA ASP A 99 7.69 -0.14 -2.47
C ASP A 99 8.62 -0.12 -3.69
N VAL A 100 8.85 1.07 -4.25
CA VAL A 100 9.58 1.25 -5.51
C VAL A 100 11.02 1.69 -5.30
N TRP A 101 11.91 1.06 -6.04
CA TRP A 101 13.35 1.35 -6.09
C TRP A 101 13.75 1.65 -7.53
N LEU A 102 14.34 2.82 -7.75
CA LEU A 102 14.92 3.18 -9.04
C LEU A 102 16.32 2.55 -9.18
N PHE A 103 16.47 1.62 -10.12
CA PHE A 103 17.76 1.09 -10.58
C PHE A 103 17.72 0.94 -12.10
N ASP A 104 18.84 1.20 -12.77
CA ASP A 104 18.99 0.98 -14.22
C ASP A 104 17.84 1.59 -15.06
N ASP A 105 17.37 2.79 -14.68
CA ASP A 105 16.25 3.53 -15.28
C ASP A 105 14.88 2.80 -15.27
N ASP A 106 14.69 1.78 -14.42
CA ASP A 106 13.40 1.13 -14.18
C ASP A 106 13.04 1.11 -12.68
N LEU A 107 11.75 0.90 -12.40
CA LEU A 107 11.17 0.93 -11.06
C LEU A 107 10.92 -0.49 -10.57
N TYR A 108 11.86 -1.03 -9.79
CA TYR A 108 11.73 -2.35 -9.19
C TYR A 108 10.88 -2.31 -7.92
N VAL A 109 10.10 -3.37 -7.66
CA VAL A 109 9.23 -3.48 -6.50
C VAL A 109 9.76 -4.50 -5.50
N GLY A 110 9.91 -4.09 -4.24
CA GLY A 110 10.23 -4.98 -3.14
C GLY A 110 10.47 -4.26 -1.81
N HIS A 111 10.40 -4.98 -0.70
CA HIS A 111 10.58 -4.37 0.63
C HIS A 111 12.04 -4.01 0.92
N THR A 112 12.96 -4.78 0.34
CA THR A 112 14.41 -4.59 0.46
C THR A 112 15.05 -4.79 -0.91
N THR A 113 16.25 -4.25 -1.10
CA THR A 113 17.04 -4.43 -2.32
C THR A 113 17.32 -5.91 -2.63
N SER A 114 17.42 -6.76 -1.61
CA SER A 114 17.62 -8.22 -1.78
C SER A 114 16.39 -8.96 -2.32
N ALA A 115 15.20 -8.34 -2.29
CA ALA A 115 13.95 -8.92 -2.79
C ALA A 115 13.65 -8.51 -4.25
N LEU A 116 14.46 -7.60 -4.82
CA LEU A 116 14.27 -7.13 -6.18
C LEU A 116 14.62 -8.23 -7.19
N ALA A 117 13.86 -8.26 -8.28
CA ALA A 117 14.10 -9.19 -9.37
C ALA A 117 13.79 -8.50 -10.70
N PRO A 118 14.48 -8.85 -11.81
CA PRO A 118 14.35 -8.17 -13.11
C PRO A 118 12.91 -8.06 -13.63
N LYS A 119 12.04 -9.00 -13.29
CA LYS A 119 10.63 -9.04 -13.74
C LYS A 119 9.64 -8.41 -12.76
N ARG A 120 10.08 -8.00 -11.57
CA ARG A 120 9.23 -7.42 -10.52
C ARG A 120 9.36 -5.90 -10.57
N THR A 121 8.71 -5.29 -11.56
CA THR A 121 8.70 -3.84 -11.74
C THR A 121 7.32 -3.26 -11.49
N LEU A 122 7.23 -1.95 -11.23
CA LEU A 122 5.95 -1.26 -11.02
C LEU A 122 5.00 -1.53 -12.19
N ARG A 123 5.53 -1.46 -13.41
CA ARG A 123 4.80 -1.76 -14.65
C ARG A 123 4.19 -3.17 -14.65
N THR A 124 4.99 -4.21 -14.44
CA THR A 124 4.52 -5.60 -14.58
C THR A 124 3.63 -6.04 -13.42
N MET A 125 3.90 -5.51 -12.22
CA MET A 125 3.24 -5.93 -10.99
C MET A 125 1.93 -5.18 -10.74
N TYR A 126 1.80 -3.92 -11.18
CA TYR A 126 0.65 -3.07 -10.90
C TYR A 126 0.04 -2.43 -12.15
N ILE A 127 0.82 -1.69 -12.95
CA ILE A 127 0.25 -0.87 -14.04
C ILE A 127 -0.44 -1.73 -15.12
N GLU A 128 0.25 -2.72 -15.66
CA GLU A 128 -0.31 -3.59 -16.70
C GLU A 128 -1.49 -4.46 -16.20
N PRO A 129 -1.41 -5.08 -15.01
CA PRO A 129 -2.58 -5.73 -14.41
C PRO A 129 -3.78 -4.81 -14.24
N LEU A 130 -3.59 -3.58 -13.75
CA LEU A 130 -4.68 -2.61 -13.59
C LEU A 130 -5.31 -2.22 -14.92
N LEU A 131 -4.50 -1.95 -15.95
CA LEU A 131 -4.99 -1.68 -17.30
C LEU A 131 -5.87 -2.82 -17.81
N ARG A 132 -5.42 -4.07 -17.67
CA ARG A 132 -6.20 -5.23 -18.11
C ARG A 132 -7.53 -5.38 -17.38
N VAL A 133 -7.58 -5.12 -16.08
CA VAL A 133 -8.83 -5.14 -15.31
C VAL A 133 -9.75 -4.02 -15.78
N LEU A 134 -9.25 -2.78 -15.83
CA LEU A 134 -10.07 -1.62 -16.15
C LEU A 134 -10.56 -1.61 -17.61
N ASP A 135 -9.74 -2.06 -18.57
CA ASP A 135 -10.16 -2.17 -19.97
C ASP A 135 -11.27 -3.21 -20.15
N LYS A 136 -11.27 -4.28 -19.34
CA LYS A 136 -12.37 -5.26 -19.32
C LYS A 136 -13.64 -4.72 -18.66
N GLN A 137 -13.49 -3.89 -17.62
CA GLN A 137 -14.60 -3.21 -16.95
C GLN A 137 -15.22 -2.09 -17.80
N ASN A 138 -14.45 -1.57 -18.76
CA ASN A 138 -14.84 -0.44 -19.61
C ASN A 138 -14.76 -0.79 -21.11
N PRO A 139 -15.45 -1.84 -21.59
CA PRO A 139 -15.34 -2.26 -22.97
C PRO A 139 -15.99 -1.23 -23.90
N THR A 140 -15.33 -0.85 -24.99
CA THR A 140 -15.99 -0.04 -26.03
C THR A 140 -16.83 -0.95 -26.93
N THR A 141 -18.14 -0.76 -26.90
CA THR A 141 -19.13 -1.51 -27.69
C THR A 141 -20.04 -0.55 -28.43
N HIS A 142 -20.82 -1.05 -29.40
CA HIS A 142 -21.83 -0.21 -30.07
C HIS A 142 -22.93 0.29 -29.11
N PHE A 143 -23.10 -0.32 -27.94
CA PHE A 143 -24.09 0.08 -26.93
C PHE A 143 -23.63 1.23 -26.02
N ASN A 144 -22.32 1.46 -25.88
CA ASN A 144 -21.77 2.49 -24.99
C ASN A 144 -20.75 3.40 -25.70
N ARG A 145 -20.71 3.35 -27.03
CA ARG A 145 -19.86 4.20 -27.87
C ARG A 145 -20.05 5.69 -27.58
N ASP A 146 -21.29 6.10 -27.34
CA ASP A 146 -21.65 7.50 -27.08
C ASP A 146 -21.26 7.98 -25.66
N ARG A 147 -21.08 7.05 -24.69
CA ARG A 147 -20.55 7.41 -23.36
C ARG A 147 -19.10 7.88 -23.45
N HIS A 148 -18.28 7.23 -24.28
CA HIS A 148 -16.88 7.59 -24.45
C HIS A 148 -16.69 8.86 -25.31
N ALA A 149 -17.68 9.23 -26.12
CA ALA A 149 -17.66 10.44 -26.97
C ALA A 149 -18.17 11.70 -26.25
N ALA A 150 -18.93 11.56 -25.15
CA ALA A 150 -19.46 12.66 -24.37
C ALA A 150 -18.40 13.26 -23.42
N SER A 151 -17.49 14.04 -24.00
CA SER A 151 -16.77 15.08 -23.27
C SER A 151 -17.76 16.01 -22.57
N ALA A 152 -17.52 16.29 -21.28
CA ALA A 152 -18.18 17.27 -20.38
C ALA A 152 -19.29 16.80 -19.41
N SER A 153 -19.73 15.53 -19.42
CA SER A 153 -20.57 15.00 -18.31
C SER A 153 -20.23 13.54 -18.02
N ALA A 154 -19.07 13.33 -17.42
CA ALA A 154 -18.70 12.24 -16.50
C ALA A 154 -19.55 10.95 -16.57
N SER A 155 -19.54 10.22 -17.69
CA SER A 155 -19.69 8.77 -17.57
C SER A 155 -18.39 8.28 -16.93
N ARG A 156 -18.38 8.19 -15.60
CA ARG A 156 -17.21 7.73 -14.84
C ARG A 156 -16.83 6.35 -15.37
N ALA A 157 -15.58 6.18 -15.74
CA ALA A 157 -15.04 4.85 -15.99
C ALA A 157 -15.30 3.99 -14.74
N GLN A 158 -15.70 2.74 -14.98
CA GLN A 158 -15.95 1.77 -13.93
C GLN A 158 -14.63 1.42 -13.24
N GLY A 159 -14.68 1.37 -11.92
CA GLY A 159 -13.61 0.91 -11.03
C GLY A 159 -13.36 -0.59 -11.15
N VAL A 160 -12.47 -1.09 -10.29
CA VAL A 160 -12.06 -2.50 -10.27
C VAL A 160 -13.07 -3.43 -9.60
N PHE A 161 -14.11 -2.90 -8.96
CA PHE A 161 -15.12 -3.67 -8.22
C PHE A 161 -16.49 -3.55 -8.89
N ASP A 162 -17.08 -4.66 -9.33
CA ASP A 162 -18.42 -4.68 -9.94
C ASP A 162 -19.52 -4.28 -8.97
N THR A 163 -19.38 -4.70 -7.72
CA THR A 163 -20.40 -4.47 -6.70
C THR A 163 -20.49 -2.99 -6.32
N ASP A 164 -19.42 -2.23 -6.56
CA ASP A 164 -19.37 -0.77 -6.41
C ASP A 164 -18.41 -0.18 -7.46
N PRO A 165 -18.90 0.05 -8.69
CA PRO A 165 -18.07 0.55 -9.78
C PRO A 165 -17.58 2.00 -9.60
N ALA A 166 -18.09 2.75 -8.62
CA ALA A 166 -17.62 4.09 -8.30
C ALA A 166 -16.42 4.07 -7.33
N GLN A 167 -16.16 2.93 -6.68
CA GLN A 167 -15.05 2.78 -5.74
C GLN A 167 -13.69 2.85 -6.47
N THR A 168 -12.91 3.88 -6.14
CA THR A 168 -11.53 4.02 -6.63
C THR A 168 -10.61 3.02 -5.93
N LEU A 169 -9.64 2.48 -6.66
CA LEU A 169 -8.52 1.74 -6.07
C LEU A 169 -7.37 2.70 -5.81
N VAL A 170 -6.87 2.74 -4.58
CA VAL A 170 -5.70 3.54 -4.24
C VAL A 170 -4.42 2.75 -4.45
N LEU A 171 -3.59 3.19 -5.39
CA LEU A 171 -2.21 2.70 -5.56
C LEU A 171 -1.27 3.62 -4.77
N LEU A 172 -0.87 3.17 -3.58
CA LEU A 172 0.15 3.85 -2.78
C LEU A 172 1.54 3.44 -3.29
N ILE A 173 2.38 4.41 -3.62
CA ILE A 173 3.74 4.19 -4.13
C ILE A 173 4.73 4.74 -3.11
N ASP A 174 5.46 3.85 -2.42
CA ASP A 174 6.48 4.21 -1.43
C ASP A 174 7.85 4.32 -2.11
N PHE A 175 8.37 5.54 -2.21
CA PHE A 175 9.64 5.82 -2.87
C PHE A 175 10.79 5.47 -1.93
N LYS A 176 11.56 4.43 -2.25
CA LYS A 176 12.69 3.95 -1.43
C LYS A 176 14.05 4.52 -1.83
N THR A 177 14.16 5.01 -3.05
CA THR A 177 15.34 5.68 -3.60
C THR A 177 15.20 7.20 -3.56
N ASP A 178 16.13 7.93 -4.18
CA ASP A 178 16.08 9.39 -4.28
C ASP A 178 14.76 9.87 -4.89
N GLY A 179 14.07 10.76 -4.17
CA GLY A 179 12.73 11.24 -4.52
C GLY A 179 12.66 11.89 -5.90
N PRO A 180 13.39 13.00 -6.11
CA PRO A 180 13.44 13.69 -7.40
C PRO A 180 13.81 12.80 -8.60
N ALA A 181 14.80 11.92 -8.48
CA ALA A 181 15.16 11.01 -9.56
C ALA A 181 14.08 9.96 -9.84
N THR A 182 13.43 9.43 -8.80
CA THR A 182 12.36 8.43 -8.91
C THR A 182 11.07 9.04 -9.48
N TRP A 183 10.81 10.32 -9.20
CA TRP A 183 9.57 11.02 -9.58
C TRP A 183 9.28 10.98 -11.08
N SER A 184 10.27 11.32 -11.92
CA SER A 184 10.08 11.36 -13.38
C SER A 184 9.73 9.99 -13.96
N HIS A 185 10.34 8.93 -13.43
CA HIS A 185 10.09 7.55 -13.83
C HIS A 185 8.67 7.10 -13.43
N VAL A 186 8.22 7.45 -12.22
CA VAL A 186 6.86 7.13 -11.77
C VAL A 186 5.82 7.84 -12.64
N VAL A 187 5.98 9.15 -12.86
CA VAL A 187 5.08 9.95 -13.72
C VAL A 187 4.99 9.36 -15.13
N ALA A 188 6.12 8.91 -15.69
CA ALA A 188 6.18 8.29 -17.01
C ALA A 188 5.47 6.92 -17.04
N GLN A 189 5.71 6.04 -16.06
CA GLN A 189 5.08 4.71 -16.02
C GLN A 189 3.55 4.76 -15.79
N LEU A 190 3.02 5.87 -15.26
CA LEU A 190 1.57 6.10 -15.13
C LEU A 190 0.88 6.53 -16.45
N SER A 191 1.63 6.88 -17.50
CA SER A 191 1.06 7.39 -18.76
C SER A 191 -0.04 6.50 -19.37
N PRO A 192 0.11 5.16 -19.42
CA PRO A 192 -0.94 4.32 -19.99
C PRO A 192 -2.30 4.39 -19.27
N LEU A 193 -2.30 4.59 -17.94
CA LEU A 193 -3.53 4.78 -17.15
C LEU A 193 -4.09 6.20 -17.35
N ARG A 194 -3.19 7.20 -17.42
CA ARG A 194 -3.52 8.60 -17.68
C ARG A 194 -4.21 8.79 -19.04
N GLU A 195 -3.63 8.23 -20.09
CA GLU A 195 -4.12 8.33 -21.47
C GLU A 195 -5.50 7.69 -21.65
N ARG A 196 -5.83 6.68 -20.84
CA ARG A 196 -7.17 6.06 -20.79
C ARG A 196 -8.16 6.79 -19.90
N GLY A 197 -7.74 7.85 -19.21
CA GLY A 197 -8.59 8.61 -18.29
C GLY A 197 -8.94 7.85 -17.01
N TYR A 198 -8.11 6.88 -16.60
CA TYR A 198 -8.38 6.06 -15.41
C TYR A 198 -7.86 6.66 -14.10
N LEU A 199 -7.05 7.71 -14.16
CA LEU A 199 -6.48 8.33 -12.97
C LEU A 199 -7.38 9.43 -12.40
N THR A 200 -7.58 9.40 -11.08
CA THR A 200 -7.98 10.58 -10.32
C THR A 200 -6.91 11.65 -10.51
N HIS A 201 -7.32 12.88 -10.84
CA HIS A 201 -6.37 13.96 -11.13
C HIS A 201 -6.91 15.33 -10.73
N PHE A 202 -6.01 16.23 -10.37
CA PHE A 202 -6.27 17.66 -10.25
C PHE A 202 -6.09 18.34 -11.60
N ASN A 203 -7.08 19.12 -12.05
CA ASN A 203 -7.09 19.79 -13.36
C ASN A 203 -6.70 21.29 -13.30
N GLY A 204 -6.10 21.73 -12.19
CA GLY A 204 -5.77 23.13 -11.94
C GLY A 204 -6.83 23.90 -11.17
N LYS A 205 -8.04 23.34 -11.04
CA LYS A 205 -9.15 23.93 -10.30
C LYS A 205 -9.75 22.99 -9.27
N GLU A 206 -9.98 21.74 -9.66
CA GLU A 206 -10.62 20.74 -8.82
C GLU A 206 -10.03 19.35 -9.05
N VAL A 207 -10.36 18.42 -8.14
CA VAL A 207 -10.00 17.01 -8.28
C VAL A 207 -11.12 16.28 -9.02
N ILE A 208 -10.77 15.67 -10.14
CA ILE A 208 -11.63 14.82 -10.96
C ILE A 208 -11.39 13.36 -10.56
N PRO A 209 -12.37 12.66 -9.96
CA PRO A 209 -12.21 11.28 -9.54
C PRO A 209 -12.14 10.30 -10.70
N GLY A 210 -11.23 9.33 -10.61
CA GLY A 210 -11.08 8.22 -11.54
C GLY A 210 -11.03 6.85 -10.84
N PRO A 211 -11.09 5.75 -11.62
CA PRO A 211 -10.95 4.38 -11.13
C PRO A 211 -9.73 4.10 -10.26
N VAL A 212 -8.62 4.83 -10.48
CA VAL A 212 -7.38 4.67 -9.73
C VAL A 212 -6.93 6.01 -9.16
N THR A 213 -6.67 6.05 -7.86
CA THR A 213 -6.05 7.21 -7.20
C THR A 213 -4.63 6.85 -6.82
N VAL A 214 -3.64 7.60 -7.34
CA VAL A 214 -2.23 7.35 -7.03
C VAL A 214 -1.82 8.25 -5.87
N VAL A 215 -1.19 7.65 -4.84
CA VAL A 215 -0.70 8.37 -3.67
C VAL A 215 0.79 8.07 -3.51
N GLY A 216 1.63 9.10 -3.45
CA GLY A 216 3.06 8.99 -3.17
C GLY A 216 3.35 9.10 -1.68
N THR A 217 4.19 8.19 -1.17
CA THR A 217 4.73 8.21 0.20
C THR A 217 6.25 7.94 0.19
N GLY A 218 6.88 7.79 1.36
CA GLY A 218 8.34 7.62 1.46
C GLY A 218 9.10 8.88 1.08
N ASN A 219 10.05 8.76 0.16
CA ASN A 219 10.83 9.89 -0.38
C ASN A 219 10.10 10.68 -1.48
N THR A 220 8.76 10.61 -1.59
CA THR A 220 8.00 11.37 -2.59
C THR A 220 8.27 12.88 -2.45
N PRO A 221 8.73 13.58 -3.50
CA PRO A 221 9.05 15.01 -3.45
C PRO A 221 7.77 15.87 -3.50
N PHE A 222 7.37 16.43 -2.36
CA PHE A 222 6.15 17.23 -2.23
C PHE A 222 6.24 18.57 -2.97
N ASP A 223 7.43 19.16 -3.02
CA ASP A 223 7.72 20.37 -3.78
C ASP A 223 7.54 20.15 -5.28
N LEU A 224 8.08 19.07 -5.83
CA LEU A 224 7.89 18.70 -7.24
C LEU A 224 6.42 18.38 -7.53
N LEU A 225 5.75 17.64 -6.64
CA LEU A 225 4.32 17.36 -6.75
C LEU A 225 3.52 18.66 -6.83
N THR A 226 3.77 19.63 -5.96
CA THR A 226 2.99 20.88 -5.89
C THR A 226 3.44 21.97 -6.87
N SER A 227 4.62 21.84 -7.48
CA SER A 227 5.15 22.79 -8.48
C SER A 227 4.28 22.92 -9.73
N VAL A 228 3.55 21.87 -10.10
CA VAL A 228 2.70 21.84 -11.28
C VAL A 228 1.28 22.24 -10.90
N SER A 229 0.87 23.47 -11.23
CA SER A 229 -0.47 23.98 -10.88
C SER A 229 -1.58 23.62 -11.86
N THR A 230 -1.28 22.95 -12.97
CA THR A 230 -2.23 22.76 -14.09
C THR A 230 -2.80 21.35 -14.17
N TYR A 231 -1.98 20.31 -14.08
CA TYR A 231 -2.44 18.92 -14.13
C TYR A 231 -1.56 18.05 -13.23
N ARG A 232 -2.17 17.27 -12.34
CA ARG A 232 -1.48 16.30 -11.48
C ARG A 232 -2.35 15.08 -11.24
N ASP A 233 -1.77 13.89 -11.29
CA ASP A 233 -2.49 12.64 -11.00
C ASP A 233 -1.82 11.79 -9.90
N ILE A 234 -0.88 12.39 -9.18
CA ILE A 234 -0.28 11.84 -7.97
C ILE A 234 -0.62 12.78 -6.82
N PHE A 235 -1.19 12.22 -5.75
CA PHE A 235 -1.48 12.91 -4.50
C PHE A 235 -0.45 12.51 -3.43
N PHE A 236 -0.33 13.31 -2.39
CA PHE A 236 0.61 13.06 -1.31
C PHE A 236 -0.03 12.33 -0.12
N ASP A 237 0.75 11.45 0.53
CA ASP A 237 0.45 10.88 1.84
C ASP A 237 0.93 11.86 2.94
N ALA A 238 0.00 12.69 3.43
CA ALA A 238 0.32 13.74 4.39
C ALA A 238 0.76 13.17 5.75
N PRO A 239 1.72 13.79 6.44
CA PRO A 239 2.10 13.40 7.79
C PRO A 239 0.99 13.78 8.78
N LEU A 240 0.23 12.78 9.27
CA LEU A 240 -0.96 13.00 10.09
C LEU A 240 -0.68 13.73 11.42
N ASP A 241 0.48 13.49 12.04
CA ASP A 241 0.89 14.19 13.27
C ASP A 241 1.01 15.72 13.06
N VAL A 242 1.31 16.17 11.83
CA VAL A 242 1.48 17.60 11.50
C VAL A 242 0.13 18.31 11.33
N LEU A 243 -0.96 17.57 11.09
CA LEU A 243 -2.29 18.14 10.93
C LEU A 243 -2.92 18.52 12.28
N ILE A 244 -2.39 18.02 13.39
CA ILE A 244 -2.86 18.42 14.71
C ILE A 244 -2.28 19.80 15.04
N ASP A 245 -3.14 20.82 15.07
CA ASP A 245 -2.87 22.12 15.68
C ASP A 245 -2.79 21.98 17.21
N ASP A 246 -1.66 21.50 17.71
CA ASP A 246 -1.33 21.70 19.12
C ASP A 246 -0.63 23.06 19.23
N ASN A 247 -1.35 24.10 19.68
CA ASN A 247 -0.82 25.42 20.10
C ASN A 247 0.27 25.33 21.20
N ASN A 248 0.79 24.14 21.49
CA ASN A 248 1.82 23.84 22.48
C ASN A 248 3.01 23.06 21.90
N THR A 249 3.06 22.83 20.58
CA THR A 249 4.23 22.24 19.92
C THR A 249 5.06 23.38 19.37
N THR A 250 5.97 23.91 20.21
CA THR A 250 7.18 24.59 19.73
C THR A 250 7.71 23.79 18.56
N SER A 251 7.86 24.45 17.40
CA SER A 251 8.51 23.96 16.19
C SER A 251 9.62 22.97 16.53
N THR A 252 9.29 21.68 16.51
CA THR A 252 10.26 20.63 16.74
C THR A 252 11.12 20.59 15.49
N GLN A 253 12.26 21.28 15.55
CA GLN A 253 13.44 20.84 14.84
C GLN A 253 13.61 19.36 15.21
N TYR A 254 13.33 18.47 14.26
CA TYR A 254 13.69 17.08 14.36
C TYR A 254 15.22 17.04 14.46
N GLN A 255 15.75 16.94 15.68
CA GLN A 255 17.17 16.71 15.93
C GLN A 255 17.45 15.23 15.69
N ASP A 256 18.36 15.01 14.75
CA ASP A 256 18.97 13.73 14.41
C ASP A 256 19.96 13.36 15.54
N GLU A 257 19.62 12.42 16.41
CA GLU A 257 20.55 11.90 17.41
C GLU A 257 21.44 10.82 16.76
N GLY A 258 22.62 11.24 16.30
CA GLY A 258 23.70 10.38 15.85
C GLY A 258 25.08 10.94 16.23
N ASN A 259 25.66 10.42 17.33
CA ASN A 259 27.07 10.38 17.75
C ASN A 259 28.02 11.58 17.49
N GLN A 260 28.54 12.15 18.59
CA GLN A 260 29.62 13.15 18.63
C GLN A 260 30.99 12.61 18.19
N ALA A 261 31.68 13.36 17.32
CA ALA A 261 33.15 13.47 17.25
C ALA A 261 33.54 14.83 16.58
N PRO A 262 34.73 15.41 16.87
CA PRO A 262 34.94 16.86 16.83
C PRO A 262 35.33 17.47 15.48
N GLN A 263 35.07 18.78 15.40
CA GLN A 263 35.16 19.72 14.26
C GLN A 263 36.51 19.80 13.55
N ASN A 264 36.49 19.79 12.20
CA ASN A 264 36.80 20.94 11.31
C ASN A 264 37.06 20.43 9.88
N THR A 265 36.19 20.77 8.93
CA THR A 265 36.53 21.16 7.53
C THR A 265 35.26 21.40 6.72
N ILE A 266 35.26 22.48 5.95
CA ILE A 266 34.19 22.95 5.05
C ILE A 266 33.82 21.84 4.05
N ALA A 267 32.56 21.38 4.05
CA ALA A 267 32.06 20.39 3.12
C ALA A 267 30.68 20.78 2.54
N LYS A 268 30.50 20.43 1.26
CA LYS A 268 29.32 20.56 0.38
C LYS A 268 27.95 20.45 1.08
N PRO A 269 26.88 21.10 0.55
CA PRO A 269 25.53 20.86 1.05
C PRO A 269 25.22 19.37 0.91
N ALA A 270 24.91 18.74 2.05
CA ALA A 270 24.57 17.34 2.16
C ALA A 270 23.27 17.05 1.40
N PRO A 271 23.08 15.81 0.88
CA PRO A 271 21.79 15.40 0.37
C PRO A 271 20.77 15.52 1.52
N THR A 272 19.60 16.06 1.23
CA THR A 272 18.49 16.14 2.17
C THR A 272 18.20 14.73 2.72
N GLY A 273 18.67 14.45 3.94
CA GLY A 273 18.53 13.14 4.57
C GLY A 273 17.06 12.72 4.69
N ASN A 274 16.80 11.42 4.67
CA ASN A 274 15.48 10.83 4.86
C ASN A 274 14.88 11.28 6.21
N ARG A 275 13.97 12.27 6.19
CA ARG A 275 13.29 12.83 7.37
C ARG A 275 12.12 11.97 7.87
N GLY A 276 11.97 10.76 7.33
CA GLY A 276 10.86 9.86 7.58
C GLY A 276 9.72 10.02 6.58
N GLN A 277 8.89 8.97 6.46
CA GLN A 277 7.70 8.97 5.59
C GLN A 277 6.83 10.20 5.85
N GLY A 278 6.49 10.93 4.78
CA GLY A 278 5.68 12.16 4.84
C GLY A 278 6.46 13.48 4.99
N LEU A 279 7.78 13.44 5.27
CA LEU A 279 8.63 14.64 5.41
C LEU A 279 9.85 14.65 4.48
N SER A 280 10.27 13.50 3.98
CA SER A 280 11.49 13.31 3.15
C SER A 280 11.48 14.03 1.80
N GLY A 281 10.36 14.62 1.37
CA GLY A 281 10.24 15.38 0.13
C GLY A 281 9.89 16.85 0.31
N THR A 282 10.06 17.40 1.51
CA THR A 282 9.84 18.83 1.78
C THR A 282 11.20 19.52 1.81
N SER A 283 11.37 20.60 1.04
CA SER A 283 12.61 21.38 1.08
C SER A 283 12.88 21.84 2.52
N ALA A 284 14.15 21.93 2.91
CA ALA A 284 14.54 22.42 4.23
C ALA A 284 13.97 23.81 4.55
N ASP A 285 13.68 24.59 3.52
CA ASP A 285 13.15 25.96 3.61
C ASP A 285 11.61 26.02 3.53
N MET A 286 10.94 24.89 3.28
CA MET A 286 9.48 24.86 3.19
C MET A 286 8.86 24.89 4.60
N ILE A 287 8.11 25.96 4.88
CA ILE A 287 7.34 26.07 6.13
C ILE A 287 6.12 25.16 6.02
N ILE A 288 6.18 23.99 6.67
CA ILE A 288 5.05 23.08 6.79
C ILE A 288 4.20 23.52 7.98
N ASN A 289 2.91 23.67 7.74
CA ASN A 289 1.87 23.93 8.74
C ASN A 289 0.65 23.06 8.42
N PRO A 290 -0.35 22.95 9.32
CA PRO A 290 -1.50 22.07 9.10
C PRO A 290 -2.24 22.34 7.77
N ASN A 291 -2.35 23.60 7.35
CA ASN A 291 -3.01 23.99 6.09
C ASN A 291 -2.21 23.70 4.82
N THR A 292 -0.98 23.19 4.95
CA THR A 292 -0.13 22.81 3.81
C THR A 292 -0.74 21.66 3.03
N PHE A 293 -1.43 20.74 3.71
CA PHE A 293 -2.03 19.55 3.12
C PHE A 293 -3.55 19.71 3.02
N ASN A 294 -4.10 19.46 1.83
CA ASN A 294 -5.52 19.54 1.56
C ASN A 294 -5.91 18.62 0.40
N THR A 295 -7.20 18.53 0.11
CA THR A 295 -7.73 17.63 -0.92
C THR A 295 -7.17 17.83 -2.33
N THR A 296 -6.57 18.98 -2.65
CA THR A 296 -6.00 19.24 -3.99
C THR A 296 -4.58 18.70 -4.18
N ASN A 297 -3.86 18.43 -3.09
CA ASN A 297 -2.47 17.97 -3.12
C ASN A 297 -2.24 16.65 -2.36
N SER A 298 -3.14 16.30 -1.45
CA SER A 298 -3.06 15.12 -0.60
C SER A 298 -4.35 14.31 -0.67
N TYR A 299 -4.23 13.01 -0.43
CA TYR A 299 -5.37 12.09 -0.40
C TYR A 299 -5.43 11.33 0.94
N TYR A 300 -4.28 10.84 1.38
CA TYR A 300 -4.11 10.22 2.69
C TYR A 300 -3.47 11.18 3.68
N ALA A 301 -3.74 10.92 4.95
CA ALA A 301 -2.94 11.37 6.07
C ALA A 301 -2.58 10.14 6.92
N SER A 302 -1.29 9.81 6.96
CA SER A 302 -0.79 8.60 7.61
C SER A 302 0.16 8.88 8.77
N VAL A 303 0.19 7.97 9.75
CA VAL A 303 1.19 7.93 10.82
C VAL A 303 1.47 6.52 11.32
N SER A 304 2.63 6.33 11.94
CA SER A 304 2.92 5.12 12.70
C SER A 304 2.03 5.04 13.95
N PHE A 305 1.22 4.00 14.04
CA PHE A 305 0.48 3.68 15.26
C PHE A 305 1.43 3.53 16.45
N ARG A 306 2.50 2.75 16.28
CA ARG A 306 3.44 2.45 17.37
C ARG A 306 4.20 3.68 17.85
N LYS A 307 4.61 4.59 16.94
CA LYS A 307 5.34 5.80 17.36
C LYS A 307 4.42 6.88 17.91
N SER A 308 3.22 7.07 17.34
CA SER A 308 2.33 8.16 17.71
C SER A 308 1.36 7.79 18.83
N ILE A 309 0.74 6.61 18.79
CA ILE A 309 -0.20 6.13 19.82
C ILE A 309 0.50 5.28 20.88
N GLY A 310 1.49 4.48 20.51
CA GLY A 310 2.18 3.56 21.41
C GLY A 310 1.53 2.17 21.48
N MET A 311 2.15 1.26 22.25
CA MET A 311 1.62 -0.09 22.43
C MET A 311 0.51 -0.09 23.50
N PRO A 312 -0.63 -0.76 23.27
CA PRO A 312 -1.65 -0.95 24.30
C PRO A 312 -1.09 -1.74 25.49
N TRP A 313 -1.43 -1.32 26.71
CA TRP A 313 -1.08 -2.06 27.91
C TRP A 313 -2.24 -2.98 28.32
N GLN A 314 -1.94 -4.22 28.71
CA GLN A 314 -2.96 -5.25 29.01
C GLN A 314 -4.06 -5.39 27.94
N PHE A 315 -3.74 -5.21 26.65
CA PHE A 315 -4.70 -5.27 25.54
C PHE A 315 -5.75 -4.15 25.49
N HIS A 316 -5.56 -3.06 26.24
CA HIS A 316 -6.48 -1.92 26.27
C HIS A 316 -5.76 -0.63 25.86
N LEU A 317 -6.46 0.20 25.09
CA LEU A 317 -6.04 1.57 24.80
C LEU A 317 -6.44 2.49 25.95
N SER A 318 -5.52 3.33 26.43
CA SER A 318 -5.81 4.30 27.47
C SER A 318 -6.66 5.46 26.95
N ASP A 319 -7.29 6.22 27.84
CA ASP A 319 -8.06 7.42 27.47
C ASP A 319 -7.22 8.43 26.70
N GLN A 320 -5.93 8.56 27.03
CA GLN A 320 -4.99 9.42 26.31
C GLN A 320 -4.74 8.92 24.89
N GLN A 321 -4.59 7.61 24.70
CA GLN A 321 -4.43 7.01 23.37
C GLN A 321 -5.69 7.20 22.53
N MET A 322 -6.86 6.98 23.12
CA MET A 322 -8.16 7.20 22.47
C MET A 322 -8.37 8.67 22.09
N ALA A 323 -8.07 9.60 23.00
CA ALA A 323 -8.15 11.03 22.72
C ALA A 323 -7.22 11.46 21.57
N ARG A 324 -6.01 10.88 21.49
CA ARG A 324 -5.09 11.14 20.39
C ARG A 324 -5.59 10.58 19.06
N ILE A 325 -6.14 9.36 19.05
CA ILE A 325 -6.77 8.78 17.84
C ILE A 325 -7.87 9.71 17.33
N ARG A 326 -8.77 10.17 18.21
CA ARG A 326 -9.86 11.09 17.87
C ARG A 326 -9.36 12.41 17.31
N LYS A 327 -8.31 13.00 17.91
CA LYS A 327 -7.67 14.22 17.41
C LYS A 327 -7.12 14.03 15.99
N HIS A 328 -6.41 12.94 15.72
CA HIS A 328 -5.93 12.64 14.38
C HIS A 328 -7.07 12.54 13.36
N VAL A 329 -8.12 11.78 13.71
CA VAL A 329 -9.27 11.57 12.81
C VAL A 329 -9.94 12.90 12.50
N GLN A 330 -10.23 13.70 13.53
CA GLN A 330 -10.82 15.03 13.38
C GLN A 330 -9.96 15.94 12.49
N ALA A 331 -8.64 15.97 12.72
CA ALA A 331 -7.72 16.81 11.97
C ALA A 331 -7.61 16.39 10.49
N ALA A 332 -7.52 15.09 10.19
CA ALA A 332 -7.50 14.65 8.80
C ALA A 332 -8.83 14.95 8.09
N HIS A 333 -9.95 14.65 8.74
CA HIS A 333 -11.28 14.85 8.17
C HIS A 333 -11.62 16.32 7.96
N SER A 334 -11.16 17.24 8.82
CA SER A 334 -11.33 18.68 8.59
C SER A 334 -10.53 19.19 7.38
N HIS A 335 -9.47 18.49 6.98
CA HIS A 335 -8.72 18.73 5.74
C HIS A 335 -9.23 17.92 4.53
N GLY A 336 -10.29 17.11 4.73
CA GLY A 336 -10.85 16.22 3.71
C GLY A 336 -9.95 15.04 3.33
N LEU A 337 -8.98 14.70 4.18
CA LEU A 337 -8.01 13.62 3.96
C LEU A 337 -8.45 12.33 4.67
N LYS A 338 -8.09 11.19 4.08
CA LYS A 338 -8.41 9.88 4.65
C LYS A 338 -7.33 9.42 5.62
N VAL A 339 -7.76 8.92 6.77
CA VAL A 339 -6.87 8.50 7.86
C VAL A 339 -6.36 7.09 7.65
N ARG A 340 -5.05 6.88 7.83
CA ARG A 340 -4.45 5.55 7.86
C ARG A 340 -3.37 5.44 8.94
N TYR A 341 -3.32 4.30 9.62
CA TYR A 341 -2.25 3.97 10.56
C TYR A 341 -1.40 2.81 10.05
N TRP A 342 -0.09 2.97 10.00
CA TRP A 342 0.86 1.88 9.72
C TRP A 342 1.58 1.42 11.00
N GLY A 343 2.28 0.29 10.95
CA GLY A 343 3.00 -0.23 12.11
C GLY A 343 2.08 -0.68 13.27
N ILE A 344 0.87 -1.14 12.94
CA ILE A 344 -0.07 -1.75 13.89
C ILE A 344 0.48 -3.15 14.26
N PRO A 345 0.42 -3.56 15.54
CA PRO A 345 0.83 -4.90 15.95
C PRO A 345 0.10 -6.01 15.18
N SER A 346 0.85 -6.87 14.51
CA SER A 346 0.30 -8.00 13.75
C SER A 346 -0.01 -9.23 14.64
N TRP A 347 0.68 -9.36 15.77
CA TRP A 347 0.51 -10.43 16.74
C TRP A 347 0.57 -9.89 18.19
N PRO A 348 -0.23 -10.45 19.12
CA PRO A 348 -1.22 -11.52 18.96
C PRO A 348 -2.47 -11.09 18.18
N ARG A 349 -3.10 -12.04 17.47
CA ARG A 349 -4.28 -11.77 16.60
C ARG A 349 -5.45 -11.13 17.34
N SER A 350 -5.66 -11.47 18.61
CA SER A 350 -6.70 -10.86 19.46
C SER A 350 -6.46 -9.37 19.65
N LEU A 351 -5.22 -8.96 19.92
CA LEU A 351 -4.82 -7.56 20.04
C LEU A 351 -4.99 -6.81 18.72
N ARG A 352 -4.49 -7.39 17.62
CA ARG A 352 -4.64 -6.82 16.28
C ARG A 352 -6.11 -6.55 15.95
N ASN A 353 -6.97 -7.55 16.14
CA ASN A 353 -8.40 -7.44 15.85
C ASN A 353 -9.10 -6.44 16.78
N HIS A 354 -8.68 -6.34 18.05
CA HIS A 354 -9.17 -5.32 18.97
C HIS A 354 -8.82 -3.91 18.47
N ILE A 355 -7.56 -3.67 18.11
CA ILE A 355 -7.12 -2.38 17.56
C ILE A 355 -7.89 -2.04 16.28
N TRP A 356 -8.02 -2.96 15.32
CA TRP A 356 -8.80 -2.73 14.10
C TRP A 356 -10.27 -2.40 14.40
N THR A 357 -10.88 -3.06 15.38
CA THR A 357 -12.27 -2.76 15.80
C THR A 357 -12.37 -1.35 16.36
N VAL A 358 -11.40 -0.92 17.18
CA VAL A 358 -11.37 0.43 17.73
C VAL A 358 -11.17 1.47 16.62
N LEU A 359 -10.19 1.27 15.73
CA LEU A 359 -9.93 2.21 14.64
C LEU A 359 -11.14 2.35 13.71
N ALA A 360 -11.81 1.26 13.36
CA ALA A 360 -13.04 1.29 12.55
C ALA A 360 -14.17 2.07 13.25
N ARG A 361 -14.38 1.85 14.55
CA ARG A 361 -15.38 2.60 15.35
C ARG A 361 -15.07 4.08 15.46
N GLU A 362 -13.79 4.43 15.60
CA GLU A 362 -13.33 5.82 15.63
C GLU A 362 -13.22 6.41 14.21
N SER A 363 -13.84 5.81 13.20
CA SER A 363 -13.96 6.32 11.83
C SER A 363 -12.63 6.50 11.09
N VAL A 364 -11.63 5.65 11.36
CA VAL A 364 -10.44 5.55 10.50
C VAL A 364 -10.84 4.97 9.15
N ASP A 365 -10.55 5.68 8.07
CA ASP A 365 -10.97 5.33 6.71
C ASP A 365 -10.36 4.02 6.19
N ILE A 366 -9.08 3.79 6.50
CA ILE A 366 -8.28 2.72 5.89
C ILE A 366 -7.49 1.95 6.95
N LEU A 367 -7.82 0.67 7.11
CA LEU A 367 -7.10 -0.27 7.96
C LEU A 367 -5.88 -0.84 7.23
N ASN A 368 -4.69 -0.73 7.83
CA ASN A 368 -3.48 -1.35 7.30
C ASN A 368 -3.48 -2.86 7.59
N VAL A 369 -3.42 -3.69 6.54
CA VAL A 369 -3.63 -5.14 6.61
C VAL A 369 -2.49 -5.90 5.95
N ASP A 370 -1.76 -6.70 6.75
CA ASP A 370 -0.80 -7.70 6.25
C ASP A 370 -1.45 -9.08 6.02
N ASP A 371 -2.59 -9.36 6.67
CA ASP A 371 -3.32 -10.63 6.61
C ASP A 371 -4.69 -10.43 5.96
N LEU A 372 -4.72 -10.55 4.63
CA LEU A 372 -5.90 -10.29 3.80
C LEU A 372 -7.07 -11.22 4.09
N GLU A 373 -6.80 -12.49 4.38
CA GLU A 373 -7.85 -13.46 4.67
C GLU A 373 -8.60 -13.10 5.97
N SER A 374 -7.87 -12.64 6.99
CA SER A 374 -8.51 -12.14 8.21
C SER A 374 -9.32 -10.87 7.98
N ALA A 375 -8.87 -9.96 7.12
CA ALA A 375 -9.58 -8.71 6.84
C ALA A 375 -10.87 -8.94 6.05
N ALA A 376 -10.87 -9.85 5.07
CA ALA A 376 -12.04 -10.15 4.25
C ALA A 376 -13.21 -10.83 5.01
N ARG A 377 -12.97 -11.34 6.22
CA ARG A 377 -13.96 -12.09 7.02
C ARG A 377 -14.94 -11.23 7.82
N LYS A 378 -14.75 -9.91 7.88
CA LYS A 378 -15.59 -9.01 8.67
C LYS A 378 -15.95 -7.76 7.88
N ASP A 379 -17.14 -7.23 8.14
CA ASP A 379 -17.47 -5.87 7.72
C ASP A 379 -16.81 -4.89 8.70
N TRP A 380 -15.94 -4.03 8.18
CA TRP A 380 -15.22 -3.01 8.94
C TRP A 380 -15.85 -1.63 8.76
N ARG A 381 -16.97 -1.51 8.04
CA ARG A 381 -17.70 -0.26 7.91
C ARG A 381 -18.31 0.14 9.25
N PRO A 382 -18.36 1.44 9.59
CA PRO A 382 -19.12 1.92 10.74
C PRO A 382 -20.56 1.44 10.64
N SER A 383 -21.12 0.88 11.72
CA SER A 383 -22.54 0.54 11.75
C SER A 383 -23.37 1.82 11.79
N LEU A 384 -24.53 1.85 11.13
CA LEU A 384 -25.52 2.94 11.28
C LEU A 384 -25.91 3.18 12.75
N PHE A 385 -25.75 2.18 13.61
CA PHE A 385 -26.00 2.28 15.06
C PHE A 385 -24.84 2.88 15.86
N ASP A 386 -23.61 2.94 15.33
CA ASP A 386 -22.47 3.57 16.00
C ASP A 386 -22.57 5.11 15.98
N TRP A 387 -23.52 5.68 15.23
CA TRP A 387 -23.75 7.12 15.10
C TRP A 387 -24.68 7.69 16.19
N TRP A 388 -25.24 6.82 17.06
CA TRP A 388 -26.27 7.17 18.06
C TRP A 388 -25.94 6.67 19.47
N SER A 389 -24.67 6.44 19.81
CA SER A 389 -24.23 6.01 21.15
C SER A 389 -23.17 6.91 21.76
#